data_AF-A0A931I1S1-F1
#
_entry.id   AF-A0A931I1S1-F1
#
_cell.length_a   1.000
_cell.length_b   1.000
_cell.length_c   1.000
_cell.angle_alpha   90.00
_cell.angle_beta   90.00
_cell.angle_gamma   90.00
#
_symmetry.space_group_name_H-M   'P 1'
#
loop_
_entity.id
_entity.type
_entity.pdbx_description
1 polymer ?
#
loop_
_entity_poly.entity_id
_entity_poly.type
_entity_poly.pdbx_seq_one_letter_code
_entity_poly.pdbx_strand_id
1 'polypeptide(L)'
;MRTVVPFPILIPYGVERWSPDAVRIVRFGDGRAELDAAVPLAVAPPGPGGLIRLNACGADLPPLAPGDPAGLAQRLEGALARMTGAWNAQGVRFVAGWFAALNRAVAEARPDLAARLAPFEGLYAPEDFIFSGPAPLPRAFLYAPDSGGGAPEADFVQVDFAAWLGGRPLALLAAQSALTPGAARRRRDRLGAAGIEIVSYTAADIADPEGRFFAGLLARLDVPFHVSETLPAAPGGPTLPLF
;
A
#
# COMPACT_ATOMS: atom_id res chain seq x y z
N MET A 1 21.72 -20.89 -9.98
CA MET A 1 21.01 -19.68 -9.50
C MET A 1 19.60 -19.75 -10.08
N ARG A 2 18.61 -20.20 -9.31
CA ARG A 2 17.23 -20.36 -9.78
C ARG A 2 16.43 -19.15 -9.32
N THR A 3 16.14 -18.22 -10.23
CA THR A 3 15.15 -17.18 -10.01
C THR A 3 13.86 -17.67 -10.63
N VAL A 4 12.99 -18.22 -9.78
CA VAL A 4 11.63 -18.61 -10.14
C VAL A 4 10.78 -17.42 -9.68
N VAL A 5 10.11 -16.73 -10.61
CA VAL A 5 9.08 -15.74 -10.25
C VAL A 5 7.74 -16.24 -10.82
N PRO A 6 7.00 -17.09 -10.09
CA PRO A 6 5.69 -17.53 -10.50
C PRO A 6 4.62 -17.04 -9.50
N PHE A 7 3.45 -16.73 -10.05
CA PHE A 7 2.28 -16.24 -9.33
C PHE A 7 2.42 -14.80 -8.76
N PRO A 8 1.37 -13.98 -8.84
CA PRO A 8 1.34 -12.69 -8.14
C PRO A 8 1.61 -12.90 -6.65
N ILE A 9 2.51 -12.11 -6.05
CA ILE A 9 2.63 -12.07 -4.59
C ILE A 9 1.37 -11.39 -4.07
N LEU A 10 0.57 -12.14 -3.33
CA LEU A 10 -0.67 -11.66 -2.73
C LEU A 10 -0.36 -11.15 -1.32
N ILE A 11 -0.88 -9.97 -1.00
CA ILE A 11 -0.71 -9.32 0.31
C ILE A 11 -2.10 -9.09 0.90
N PRO A 12 -2.60 -10.00 1.73
CA PRO A 12 -3.81 -9.79 2.52
C PRO A 12 -3.59 -8.62 3.49
N TYR A 13 -4.60 -7.77 3.67
CA TYR A 13 -4.48 -6.62 4.57
C TYR A 13 -5.82 -6.22 5.20
N GLY A 14 -5.73 -5.37 6.21
CA GLY A 14 -6.88 -4.78 6.90
C GLY A 14 -7.58 -5.71 7.88
N VAL A 15 -7.03 -6.89 8.16
CA VAL A 15 -7.63 -7.93 9.00
C VAL A 15 -6.71 -8.36 10.14
N GLU A 16 -7.29 -8.91 11.21
CA GLU A 16 -6.52 -9.42 12.36
C GLU A 16 -5.95 -10.81 12.13
N ARG A 17 -6.65 -11.61 11.31
CA ARG A 17 -6.31 -12.98 10.94
C ARG A 17 -6.59 -13.16 9.46
N TRP A 18 -5.80 -14.02 8.83
CA TRP A 18 -5.94 -14.36 7.42
C TRP A 18 -5.67 -15.85 7.27
N SER A 19 -6.22 -16.48 6.23
CA SER A 19 -5.85 -17.85 5.85
C SER A 19 -5.78 -17.93 4.32
N PRO A 20 -4.82 -18.70 3.76
CA PRO A 20 -4.77 -19.01 2.33
C PRO A 20 -6.09 -19.55 1.77
N ASP A 21 -6.85 -20.29 2.57
CA ASP A 21 -8.15 -20.85 2.17
C ASP A 21 -9.23 -19.78 1.95
N ALA A 22 -8.98 -18.54 2.41
CA ALA A 22 -9.86 -17.40 2.20
C ALA A 22 -9.71 -16.76 0.81
N VAL A 23 -8.82 -17.28 -0.04
CA VAL A 23 -8.61 -16.82 -1.42
C VAL A 23 -8.89 -17.95 -2.39
N ARG A 24 -9.80 -17.70 -3.33
CA ARG A 24 -10.18 -18.63 -4.39
C ARG A 24 -9.87 -18.03 -5.76
N ILE A 25 -9.26 -18.82 -6.63
CA ILE A 25 -9.15 -18.45 -8.05
C ILE A 25 -10.49 -18.79 -8.71
N VAL A 26 -11.23 -17.77 -9.13
CA VAL A 26 -12.52 -17.91 -9.83
C VAL A 26 -12.28 -18.25 -11.30
N ARG A 27 -11.32 -17.55 -11.91
CA ARG A 27 -10.97 -17.70 -13.32
C ARG A 27 -9.47 -17.53 -13.52
N PHE A 28 -8.90 -18.32 -14.41
CA PHE A 28 -7.53 -18.19 -14.86
C PHE A 28 -7.46 -18.32 -16.38
N GLY A 29 -6.88 -17.33 -17.05
CA GLY A 29 -6.79 -17.29 -18.52
C GLY A 29 -6.12 -16.01 -19.00
N ASP A 30 -5.49 -16.06 -20.16
CA ASP A 30 -4.82 -14.90 -20.79
C ASP A 30 -3.80 -14.17 -19.89
N GLY A 31 -3.13 -14.93 -19.01
CA GLY A 31 -2.18 -14.37 -18.04
C GLY A 31 -2.83 -13.58 -16.90
N ARG A 32 -4.16 -13.66 -16.74
CA ARG A 32 -4.92 -13.00 -15.68
C ARG A 32 -5.56 -14.04 -14.77
N ALA A 33 -5.61 -13.71 -13.47
CA ALA A 33 -6.33 -14.45 -12.46
C ALA A 33 -7.43 -13.55 -11.88
N GLU A 34 -8.65 -14.06 -11.85
CA GLU A 34 -9.75 -13.48 -11.08
C GLU A 34 -9.78 -14.16 -9.72
N LEU A 35 -9.69 -13.37 -8.66
CA LEU A 35 -9.63 -13.86 -7.29
C LEU A 35 -10.89 -13.45 -6.54
N ASP A 36 -11.49 -14.40 -5.83
CA ASP A 36 -12.51 -14.19 -4.82
C ASP A 36 -11.84 -14.30 -3.46
N ALA A 37 -11.91 -13.24 -2.67
CA ALA A 37 -11.25 -13.19 -1.37
C ALA A 37 -12.19 -12.57 -0.33
N ALA A 38 -12.27 -13.21 0.84
CA ALA A 38 -13.06 -12.69 1.96
C ALA A 38 -12.42 -11.48 2.67
N VAL A 39 -11.21 -11.09 2.23
CA VAL A 39 -10.41 -10.02 2.81
C VAL A 39 -9.82 -9.14 1.70
N PRO A 40 -9.54 -7.86 1.97
CA PRO A 40 -8.81 -7.02 1.03
C PRO A 40 -7.45 -7.65 0.68
N LEU A 41 -7.17 -7.68 -0.63
CA LEU A 41 -6.00 -8.33 -1.19
C LEU A 41 -5.29 -7.36 -2.13
N ALA A 42 -4.03 -7.05 -1.84
CA ALA A 42 -3.19 -6.33 -2.77
C ALA A 42 -2.34 -7.33 -3.57
N VAL A 43 -2.07 -6.99 -4.83
CA VAL A 43 -1.24 -7.81 -5.72
C VAL A 43 0.05 -7.06 -5.97
N ALA A 44 1.20 -7.67 -5.65
CA ALA A 44 2.47 -7.08 -5.97
C ALA A 44 2.65 -6.99 -7.49
N PRO A 45 2.95 -5.80 -8.03
CA PRO A 45 3.20 -5.64 -9.45
C PRO A 45 4.47 -6.39 -9.86
N PRO A 46 4.50 -6.98 -11.06
CA PRO A 46 5.67 -7.67 -11.56
C PRO A 46 6.79 -6.67 -11.90
N GLY A 47 8.04 -7.09 -11.71
CA GLY A 47 9.22 -6.40 -12.23
C GLY A 47 9.79 -5.26 -11.37
N PRO A 48 10.95 -4.73 -11.79
CA PRO A 48 11.61 -3.62 -11.10
C PRO A 48 10.78 -2.33 -11.22
N GLY A 49 10.76 -1.51 -10.17
CA GLY A 49 10.00 -0.26 -10.14
C GLY A 49 8.49 -0.41 -9.89
N GLY A 50 8.02 -1.64 -9.67
CA GLY A 50 6.63 -1.91 -9.32
C GLY A 50 6.18 -1.16 -8.05
N LEU A 51 4.95 -0.64 -8.08
CA LEU A 51 4.31 0.09 -6.99
C LEU A 51 2.89 -0.44 -6.74
N ILE A 52 2.56 -0.78 -5.50
CA ILE A 52 1.14 -0.95 -5.11
C ILE A 52 0.59 0.44 -4.83
N ARG A 53 -0.37 0.86 -5.64
CA ARG A 53 -0.95 2.21 -5.62
C ARG A 53 -2.25 2.26 -4.85
N LEU A 54 -2.63 3.47 -4.41
CA LEU A 54 -3.90 3.72 -3.75
C LEU A 54 -5.11 3.41 -4.64
N ASN A 55 -5.01 3.60 -5.96
CA ASN A 55 -6.05 3.23 -6.91
C ASN A 55 -6.27 1.72 -7.06
N ALA A 56 -5.28 0.91 -6.68
CA ALA A 56 -5.32 -0.55 -6.70
C ALA A 56 -5.72 -1.15 -5.33
N CYS A 57 -5.88 -0.30 -4.30
CA CYS A 57 -6.42 -0.76 -3.02
C CYS A 57 -7.88 -1.17 -3.19
N GLY A 58 -8.19 -2.44 -2.89
CA GLY A 58 -9.55 -2.96 -2.77
C GLY A 58 -10.26 -2.44 -1.52
N ALA A 59 -10.18 -1.14 -1.23
CA ALA A 59 -11.04 -0.53 -0.24
C ALA A 59 -12.45 -0.47 -0.84
N ASP A 60 -13.37 -1.27 -0.29
CA ASP A 60 -14.79 -1.15 -0.60
C ASP A 60 -15.29 0.19 -0.07
N LEU A 61 -15.18 1.22 -0.92
CA LEU A 61 -15.64 2.55 -0.60
C LEU A 61 -17.14 2.61 -0.88
N PRO A 62 -17.96 3.06 0.07
CA PRO A 62 -19.38 3.21 -0.19
C PRO A 62 -19.60 4.13 -1.41
N PRO A 63 -20.75 4.07 -2.09
CA PRO A 63 -21.08 5.07 -3.11
C PRO A 63 -21.06 6.48 -2.50
N LEU A 64 -20.74 7.50 -3.31
CA LEU A 64 -20.84 8.89 -2.88
C LEU A 64 -22.30 9.22 -2.60
N ALA A 65 -22.60 9.63 -1.37
CA ALA A 65 -23.93 10.14 -1.06
C ALA A 65 -24.09 11.54 -1.69
N PRO A 66 -25.28 11.89 -2.22
CA PRO A 66 -25.54 13.25 -2.69
C PRO A 66 -25.26 14.26 -1.57
N GLY A 67 -24.39 15.24 -1.85
CA GLY A 67 -24.03 16.29 -0.89
C GLY A 67 -22.99 15.90 0.17
N ASP A 68 -22.34 14.73 0.06
CA ASP A 68 -21.19 14.39 0.90
C ASP A 68 -20.05 15.39 0.61
N PRO A 69 -19.65 16.22 1.61
CA PRO A 69 -18.55 17.17 1.42
C PRO A 69 -17.19 16.47 1.33
N ALA A 70 -17.10 15.19 1.74
CA ALA A 70 -15.85 14.44 1.74
C ALA A 70 -15.47 13.97 0.34
N GLY A 71 -14.36 14.49 -0.18
CA GLY A 71 -13.76 14.01 -1.42
C GLY A 71 -13.31 12.55 -1.32
N LEU A 72 -13.17 11.88 -2.47
CA LEU A 72 -12.79 10.47 -2.56
C LEU A 72 -11.51 10.13 -1.78
N ALA A 73 -10.51 11.03 -1.79
CA ALA A 73 -9.27 10.85 -1.04
C ALA A 73 -9.50 10.76 0.48
N GLN A 74 -10.35 11.63 1.05
CA GLN A 74 -10.67 11.61 2.49
C GLN A 74 -11.42 10.32 2.88
N ARG A 75 -12.27 9.81 1.98
CA ARG A 75 -13.02 8.56 2.20
C ARG A 75 -12.07 7.35 2.18
N LEU A 76 -11.10 7.35 1.25
CA LEU A 76 -10.06 6.33 1.19
C LEU A 76 -9.15 6.38 2.42
N GLU A 77 -8.72 7.57 2.84
CA GLU A 77 -7.97 7.78 4.08
C GLU A 77 -8.72 7.19 5.28
N GLY A 78 -10.01 7.54 5.43
CA GLY A 78 -10.86 7.02 6.50
C GLY A 78 -11.05 5.50 6.42
N ALA A 79 -11.16 4.92 5.23
CA ALA A 79 -11.25 3.47 5.05
C ALA A 79 -9.97 2.76 5.48
N LEU A 80 -8.81 3.23 5.04
CA LEU A 80 -7.51 2.69 5.45
C LEU A 80 -7.27 2.88 6.95
N ALA A 81 -7.66 4.03 7.51
CA ALA A 81 -7.56 4.27 8.95
C ALA A 81 -8.39 3.26 9.77
N ARG A 82 -9.62 2.94 9.35
CA ARG A 82 -10.45 1.89 10.00
C ARG A 82 -9.80 0.51 9.91
N MET A 83 -9.12 0.21 8.80
CA MET A 83 -8.40 -1.05 8.61
C MET A 83 -7.18 -1.20 9.54
N THR A 84 -6.74 -0.15 10.24
CA THR A 84 -5.66 -0.25 11.26
C THR A 84 -6.12 -0.92 12.56
N GLY A 85 -7.43 -1.05 12.78
CA GLY A 85 -8.06 -1.57 13.99
C GLY A 85 -8.68 -0.47 14.86
N ALA A 86 -9.76 -0.78 15.57
CA ALA A 86 -10.61 0.21 16.27
C ALA A 86 -9.87 1.03 17.35
N TRP A 87 -8.79 0.48 17.92
CA TRP A 87 -8.06 1.07 19.04
C TRP A 87 -6.63 1.48 18.68
N ASN A 88 -6.26 1.47 17.40
CA ASN A 88 -4.90 1.75 16.95
C ASN A 88 -4.71 3.24 16.60
N ALA A 89 -4.65 4.10 17.61
CA ALA A 89 -4.48 5.54 17.41
C ALA A 89 -3.18 5.91 16.65
N GLN A 90 -2.11 5.14 16.82
CA GLN A 90 -0.87 5.34 16.06
C GLN A 90 -1.04 5.00 14.59
N GLY A 91 -1.74 3.91 14.28
CA GLY A 91 -2.08 3.54 12.90
C GLY A 91 -2.92 4.61 12.21
N VAL A 92 -3.96 5.12 12.88
CA VAL A 92 -4.78 6.22 12.34
C VAL A 92 -3.93 7.46 12.02
N ARG A 93 -3.04 7.85 12.93
CA ARG A 93 -2.11 8.97 12.72
C ARG A 93 -1.11 8.70 11.59
N PHE A 94 -0.63 7.47 11.46
CA PHE A 94 0.24 7.07 10.35
C PHE A 94 -0.46 7.29 9.01
N VAL A 95 -1.71 6.82 8.87
CA VAL A 95 -2.49 6.98 7.62
C VAL A 95 -2.70 8.46 7.30
N ALA A 96 -3.09 9.28 8.28
CA ALA A 96 -3.26 10.73 8.06
C ALA A 96 -1.95 11.41 7.64
N GLY A 97 -0.84 11.09 8.30
CA GLY A 97 0.49 11.61 7.94
C GLY A 97 0.96 11.17 6.56
N TRP A 98 0.63 9.93 6.16
CA TRP A 98 0.90 9.43 4.81
C TRP A 98 0.16 10.23 3.73
N PHE A 99 -1.15 10.45 3.91
CA PHE A 99 -1.95 11.23 2.98
C PHE A 99 -1.51 12.70 2.94
N ALA A 100 -1.11 13.28 4.08
CA ALA A 100 -0.54 14.62 4.11
C ALA A 100 0.75 14.73 3.28
N ALA A 101 1.62 13.72 3.35
CA ALA A 101 2.85 13.67 2.56
C ALA A 101 2.58 13.51 1.05
N LEU A 102 1.61 12.66 0.67
CA LEU A 102 1.19 12.53 -0.73
C LEU A 102 0.61 13.83 -1.29
N ASN A 103 -0.27 14.49 -0.54
CA ASN A 103 -0.84 15.79 -0.91
C ASN A 103 0.25 16.84 -1.11
N ARG A 104 1.25 16.88 -0.22
CA ARG A 104 2.38 17.79 -0.36
C ARG A 104 3.18 17.52 -1.64
N ALA A 105 3.50 16.26 -1.93
CA ALA A 105 4.20 15.88 -3.14
C ALA A 105 3.41 16.23 -4.41
N VAL A 106 2.08 16.08 -4.40
CA VAL A 106 1.20 16.51 -5.51
C VAL A 106 1.16 18.03 -5.65
N ALA A 107 1.07 18.76 -4.53
CA ALA A 107 1.07 20.22 -4.54
C ALA A 107 2.38 20.81 -5.08
N GLU A 108 3.53 20.22 -4.71
CA GLU A 108 4.85 20.58 -5.22
C GLU A 108 4.97 20.33 -6.73
N ALA A 109 4.43 19.20 -7.22
CA ALA A 109 4.41 18.85 -8.63
C ALA A 109 3.29 19.52 -9.45
N ARG A 110 2.42 20.32 -8.80
CA ARG A 110 1.19 20.84 -9.42
C ARG A 110 1.41 21.56 -10.75
N PRO A 111 2.42 22.43 -10.94
CA PRO A 111 2.65 23.09 -12.23
C PRO A 111 2.91 22.10 -13.35
N ASP A 112 3.73 21.08 -13.10
CA ASP A 112 4.10 20.05 -14.08
C ASP A 112 2.90 19.15 -14.41
N LEU A 113 2.13 18.78 -13.38
CA LEU A 113 0.89 18.02 -13.54
C LEU A 113 -0.15 18.78 -14.35
N ALA A 114 -0.33 20.07 -14.07
CA ALA A 114 -1.27 20.92 -14.81
C ALA A 114 -0.87 21.03 -16.29
N ALA A 115 0.42 21.22 -16.59
CA ALA A 115 0.92 21.24 -17.96
C ALA A 115 0.69 19.90 -18.67
N ARG A 116 0.95 18.77 -17.99
CA ARG A 116 0.70 17.43 -18.53
C ARG A 116 -0.79 17.16 -18.78
N LEU A 117 -1.66 17.66 -17.92
CA LEU A 117 -3.11 17.44 -17.99
C LEU A 117 -3.85 18.40 -18.94
N ALA A 118 -3.20 19.46 -19.42
CA ALA A 118 -3.83 20.46 -20.30
C ALA A 118 -4.56 19.86 -21.53
N PRO A 119 -4.06 18.80 -22.20
CA PRO A 119 -4.77 18.18 -23.34
C PRO A 119 -6.09 17.47 -22.98
N PHE A 120 -6.36 17.24 -21.69
CA PHE A 120 -7.52 16.48 -21.20
C PHE A 120 -8.61 17.37 -20.60
N GLU A 121 -8.59 18.67 -20.88
CA GLU A 121 -9.58 19.71 -20.55
C GLU A 121 -10.65 19.34 -19.50
N GLY A 122 -10.30 19.47 -18.21
CA GLY A 122 -11.25 19.35 -17.10
C GLY A 122 -11.69 17.93 -16.73
N LEU A 123 -11.23 16.90 -17.46
CA LEU A 123 -11.48 15.49 -17.10
C LEU A 123 -10.69 15.05 -15.86
N TYR A 124 -9.53 15.65 -15.65
CA TYR A 124 -8.62 15.35 -14.55
C TYR A 124 -8.14 16.64 -13.90
N ALA A 125 -7.93 16.58 -12.59
CA ALA A 125 -7.25 17.60 -11.81
C ALA A 125 -5.87 17.10 -11.38
N PRO A 126 -4.86 17.98 -11.20
CA PRO A 126 -3.58 17.58 -10.60
C PRO A 126 -3.72 16.79 -9.29
N GLU A 127 -4.73 17.14 -8.49
CA GLU A 127 -5.06 16.51 -7.21
C GLU A 127 -5.40 15.02 -7.33
N ASP A 128 -5.89 14.56 -8.50
CA ASP A 128 -6.23 13.15 -8.74
C ASP A 128 -4.98 12.24 -8.72
N PHE A 129 -3.78 12.79 -8.93
CA PHE A 129 -2.53 12.03 -8.83
C PHE A 129 -2.22 11.53 -7.41
N ILE A 130 -2.98 11.95 -6.39
CA ILE A 130 -2.89 11.31 -5.07
C ILE A 130 -3.16 9.81 -5.15
N PHE A 131 -4.06 9.36 -6.03
CA PHE A 131 -4.41 7.94 -6.16
C PHE A 131 -3.33 7.12 -6.88
N SER A 132 -2.43 7.78 -7.61
CA SER A 132 -1.21 7.19 -8.14
C SER A 132 -0.17 6.92 -7.05
N GLY A 133 -0.33 7.49 -5.86
CA GLY A 133 0.58 7.34 -4.74
C GLY A 133 0.67 5.91 -4.20
N PRO A 134 1.79 5.53 -3.56
CA PRO A 134 1.92 4.25 -2.86
C PRO A 134 0.82 4.04 -1.81
N ALA A 135 0.31 2.82 -1.76
CA ALA A 135 -0.65 2.38 -0.76
C ALA A 135 0.03 1.95 0.56
N PRO A 136 -0.35 2.54 1.71
CA PRO A 136 0.02 2.01 3.01
C PRO A 136 -0.99 0.92 3.41
N LEU A 137 -0.66 -0.35 3.20
CA LEU A 137 -1.53 -1.49 3.45
C LEU A 137 -1.58 -1.80 4.97
N PRO A 138 -2.65 -1.47 5.70
CA PRO A 138 -2.69 -1.61 7.16
C PRO A 138 -2.87 -3.07 7.58
N ARG A 139 -2.28 -3.51 8.70
CA ARG A 139 -2.38 -4.89 9.21
C ARG A 139 -2.10 -5.95 8.14
N ALA A 140 -1.10 -5.69 7.31
CA ALA A 140 -0.78 -6.54 6.15
C ALA A 140 -0.07 -7.82 6.58
N PHE A 141 -0.28 -8.88 5.82
CA PHE A 141 0.38 -10.17 5.95
C PHE A 141 1.39 -10.34 4.81
N LEU A 142 2.68 -10.27 5.15
CA LEU A 142 3.76 -10.43 4.18
C LEU A 142 4.25 -11.88 4.16
N TYR A 143 4.39 -12.45 2.97
CA TYR A 143 4.96 -13.79 2.80
C TYR A 143 6.45 -13.77 3.17
N ALA A 144 6.80 -14.51 4.21
CA ALA A 144 8.15 -14.67 4.74
C ALA A 144 8.33 -16.12 5.19
N PRO A 145 8.51 -17.07 4.26
CA PRO A 145 8.51 -18.50 4.56
C PRO A 145 9.75 -18.92 5.35
N ASP A 146 9.57 -19.84 6.30
CA ASP A 146 10.68 -20.44 7.05
C ASP A 146 11.33 -21.62 6.28
N SER A 147 10.63 -22.21 5.32
CA SER A 147 11.13 -23.29 4.44
C SER A 147 10.52 -23.21 3.05
N GLY A 148 11.21 -23.73 2.03
CA GLY A 148 10.71 -23.71 0.66
C GLY A 148 9.60 -24.75 0.42
N GLY A 149 8.42 -24.31 0.00
CA GLY A 149 7.31 -25.17 -0.45
C GLY A 149 5.95 -24.68 0.08
N GLY A 150 4.93 -24.66 -0.78
CA GLY A 150 3.59 -24.16 -0.42
C GLY A 150 3.56 -22.70 0.04
N ALA A 151 2.38 -22.23 0.46
CA ALA A 151 2.20 -20.94 1.13
C ALA A 151 1.19 -21.09 2.29
N PRO A 152 1.49 -21.93 3.30
CA PRO A 152 0.65 -22.06 4.49
C PRO A 152 0.50 -20.71 5.23
N GLU A 153 -0.57 -20.56 6.01
CA GLU A 153 -0.80 -19.35 6.83
C GLU A 153 0.42 -18.98 7.69
N ALA A 154 1.07 -20.01 8.25
CA ALA A 154 2.25 -19.86 9.10
C ALA A 154 3.45 -19.21 8.40
N ASP A 155 3.47 -19.16 7.06
CA ASP A 155 4.51 -18.49 6.26
C ASP A 155 4.29 -16.98 6.13
N PHE A 156 3.17 -16.45 6.62
CA PHE A 156 2.87 -15.04 6.57
C PHE A 156 3.13 -14.36 7.91
N VAL A 157 3.74 -13.20 7.85
CA VAL A 157 4.06 -12.37 9.02
C VAL A 157 3.21 -11.11 8.97
N GLN A 158 2.41 -10.88 10.01
CA GLN A 158 1.64 -9.65 10.15
C GLN A 158 2.53 -8.47 10.53
N VAL A 159 2.35 -7.35 9.84
CA VAL A 159 3.04 -6.07 10.04
C VAL A 159 2.02 -4.94 10.27
N ASP A 160 2.43 -3.81 10.85
CA ASP A 160 1.52 -2.70 11.11
C ASP A 160 1.06 -2.05 9.81
N PHE A 161 2.01 -1.80 8.90
CA PHE A 161 1.74 -1.48 7.50
C PHE A 161 2.71 -2.22 6.58
N ALA A 162 2.25 -2.54 5.37
CA ALA A 162 3.11 -2.89 4.26
C ALA A 162 3.04 -1.82 3.17
N ALA A 163 4.13 -1.65 2.44
CA ALA A 163 4.16 -0.93 1.18
C ALA A 163 4.97 -1.74 0.17
N TRP A 164 4.72 -1.49 -1.12
CA TRP A 164 5.54 -2.06 -2.19
C TRP A 164 6.13 -0.91 -2.98
N LEU A 165 7.42 -0.63 -2.76
CA LEU A 165 8.11 0.54 -3.28
C LEU A 165 9.32 0.07 -4.11
N GLY A 166 9.49 0.59 -5.33
CA GLY A 166 10.66 0.26 -6.16
C GLY A 166 10.78 -1.24 -6.49
N GLY A 167 9.65 -1.95 -6.59
CA GLY A 167 9.63 -3.40 -6.81
C GLY A 167 10.01 -4.24 -5.59
N ARG A 168 10.01 -3.67 -4.38
CA ARG A 168 10.40 -4.36 -3.13
C ARG A 168 9.32 -4.25 -2.05
N PRO A 169 9.11 -5.31 -1.25
CA PRO A 169 8.27 -5.25 -0.08
C PRO A 169 8.95 -4.45 1.04
N LEU A 170 8.20 -3.55 1.64
CA LEU A 170 8.56 -2.78 2.82
C LEU A 170 7.60 -3.13 3.97
N ALA A 171 8.15 -3.59 5.08
CA ALA A 171 7.45 -3.75 6.35
C ALA A 171 7.66 -2.51 7.22
N LEU A 172 6.56 -1.86 7.61
CA LEU A 172 6.54 -0.73 8.52
C LEU A 172 6.07 -1.20 9.88
N LEU A 173 6.93 -1.08 10.89
CA LEU A 173 6.69 -1.58 12.24
C LEU A 173 6.73 -0.44 13.26
N ALA A 174 5.70 -0.31 14.09
CA ALA A 174 5.74 0.57 15.23
C ALA A 174 6.90 0.15 16.14
N ALA A 175 7.68 1.13 16.58
CA ALA A 175 8.77 0.95 17.52
C ALA A 175 8.19 0.41 18.83
N GLN A 176 8.71 -0.73 19.27
CA GLN A 176 8.19 -1.39 20.46
C GLN A 176 8.78 -0.79 21.74
N SER A 177 8.01 -0.86 22.82
CA SER A 177 8.53 -0.67 24.17
C SER A 177 9.60 -1.73 24.48
N ALA A 178 10.58 -1.39 25.33
CA ALA A 178 11.71 -2.25 25.70
C ALA A 178 11.30 -3.60 26.35
N LEU A 179 10.03 -3.77 26.69
CA LEU A 179 9.49 -4.90 27.46
C LEU A 179 9.02 -6.11 26.62
N THR A 180 9.16 -6.10 25.29
CA THR A 180 8.67 -7.20 24.41
C THR A 180 9.71 -7.76 23.42
N PRO A 181 10.87 -8.28 23.86
CA PRO A 181 12.02 -8.43 22.95
C PRO A 181 11.95 -9.65 22.02
N GLY A 182 11.51 -10.81 22.53
CA GLY A 182 11.73 -12.10 21.86
C GLY A 182 10.91 -12.30 20.58
N ALA A 183 9.59 -12.11 20.66
CA ALA A 183 8.70 -12.29 19.50
C ALA A 183 8.94 -11.22 18.42
N ALA A 184 9.22 -9.98 18.84
CA ALA A 184 9.50 -8.87 17.93
C ALA A 184 10.82 -9.05 17.18
N ARG A 185 11.86 -9.52 17.87
CA ARG A 185 13.13 -9.86 17.25
C ARG A 185 12.95 -10.99 16.24
N ARG A 186 12.30 -12.09 16.61
CA ARG A 186 11.99 -13.20 15.68
C ARG A 186 11.22 -12.72 14.46
N ARG A 187 10.23 -11.84 14.64
CA ARG A 187 9.48 -11.22 13.53
C ARG A 187 10.40 -10.45 12.59
N ARG A 188 11.28 -9.60 13.11
CA ARG A 188 12.24 -8.82 12.31
C ARG A 188 13.25 -9.71 11.60
N ASP A 189 13.84 -10.67 12.31
CA ASP A 189 14.81 -11.61 11.76
C ASP A 189 14.19 -12.41 10.61
N ARG A 190 12.94 -12.84 10.77
CA ARG A 190 12.20 -13.58 9.74
C ARG A 190 11.85 -12.74 8.51
N LEU A 191 11.35 -11.51 8.70
CA LEU A 191 11.10 -10.57 7.59
C LEU A 191 12.41 -10.27 6.84
N GLY A 192 13.49 -10.01 7.56
CA GLY A 192 14.81 -9.75 6.98
C GLY A 192 15.38 -10.94 6.22
N ALA A 193 15.22 -12.17 6.74
CA ALA A 193 15.62 -13.39 6.05
C ALA A 193 14.84 -13.61 4.73
N ALA A 194 13.60 -13.13 4.65
CA ALA A 194 12.78 -13.13 3.44
C ALA A 194 13.10 -11.98 2.46
N GLY A 195 14.09 -11.13 2.77
CA GLY A 195 14.48 -10.00 1.92
C GLY A 195 13.52 -8.80 1.97
N ILE A 196 12.65 -8.75 2.98
CA ILE A 196 11.73 -7.63 3.19
C ILE A 196 12.48 -6.50 3.91
N GLU A 197 12.44 -5.28 3.36
CA GLU A 197 12.99 -4.12 4.04
C GLU A 197 12.13 -3.79 5.27
N ILE A 198 12.77 -3.44 6.40
CA ILE A 198 12.07 -3.13 7.63
C ILE A 198 12.36 -1.68 8.01
N VAL A 199 11.31 -0.86 8.08
CA VAL A 199 11.38 0.49 8.64
C VAL A 199 10.59 0.53 9.92
N SER A 200 11.24 0.95 11.00
CA SER A 200 10.57 1.16 12.28
C SER A 200 10.18 2.63 12.43
N TYR A 201 9.03 2.90 13.05
CA TYR A 201 8.55 4.27 13.30
C TYR A 201 8.03 4.43 14.71
N THR A 202 8.21 5.61 15.28
CA THR A 202 7.76 5.99 16.61
C THR A 202 6.57 6.94 16.53
N ALA A 203 5.95 7.23 17.68
CA ALA A 203 4.95 8.29 17.78
C ALA A 203 5.51 9.68 17.44
N ALA A 204 6.82 9.91 17.64
CA ALA A 204 7.47 11.16 17.29
C ALA A 204 7.65 11.28 15.78
N ASP A 205 8.04 10.20 15.10
CA ASP A 205 8.23 10.18 13.65
C ASP A 205 6.93 10.53 12.90
N ILE A 206 5.79 9.98 13.35
CA ILE A 206 4.47 10.24 12.75
C ILE A 206 3.89 11.61 13.14
N ALA A 207 4.38 12.22 14.21
CA ALA A 207 3.94 13.54 14.69
C ALA A 207 4.85 14.68 14.23
N ASP A 208 5.90 14.37 13.47
CA ASP A 208 6.82 15.36 12.92
C ASP A 208 6.07 16.34 12.01
N PRO A 209 5.98 17.64 12.36
CA PRO A 209 5.27 18.62 11.56
C PRO A 209 5.90 18.85 10.18
N GLU A 210 7.20 18.60 10.06
CA GLU A 210 7.91 18.69 8.78
C GLU A 210 7.66 17.43 7.92
N GLY A 211 7.13 16.36 8.51
CA GLY A 211 6.80 15.11 7.80
C GLY A 211 8.02 14.43 7.19
N ARG A 212 9.22 14.60 7.78
CA ARG A 212 10.49 14.09 7.23
C ARG A 212 10.48 12.57 7.13
N PHE A 213 9.85 11.89 8.10
CA PHE A 213 9.68 10.46 8.08
C PHE A 213 8.97 9.98 6.81
N PHE A 214 7.80 10.57 6.50
CA PHE A 214 7.02 10.20 5.32
C PHE A 214 7.70 10.62 4.02
N ALA A 215 8.34 11.79 3.98
CA ALA A 215 9.16 12.21 2.84
C ALA A 215 10.30 11.21 2.57
N GLY A 216 10.97 10.72 3.61
CA GLY A 216 12.01 9.70 3.50
C GLY A 216 11.48 8.34 3.02
N LEU A 217 10.21 8.00 3.31
CA LEU A 217 9.57 6.82 2.73
C LEU A 217 9.28 7.00 1.25
N LEU A 218 8.74 8.15 0.83
CA LEU A 218 8.48 8.46 -0.58
C LEU A 218 9.76 8.55 -1.40
N ALA A 219 10.86 9.03 -0.81
CA ALA A 219 12.18 9.09 -1.44
C ALA A 219 12.80 7.72 -1.77
N ARG A 220 12.20 6.62 -1.29
CA ARG A 220 12.59 5.25 -1.68
C ARG A 220 12.07 4.84 -3.05
N LEU A 221 11.15 5.62 -3.63
CA LEU A 221 10.70 5.38 -4.99
C LEU A 221 11.80 5.78 -5.96
N ASP A 222 12.19 4.87 -6.85
CA ASP A 222 13.14 5.17 -7.94
C ASP A 222 12.61 6.26 -8.88
N VAL A 223 11.27 6.29 -9.06
CA VAL A 223 10.55 7.28 -9.87
C VAL A 223 9.43 7.87 -9.02
N PRO A 224 9.29 9.22 -8.94
CA PRO A 224 8.18 9.83 -8.23
C PRO A 224 6.83 9.27 -8.71
N PHE A 225 5.95 8.94 -7.77
CA PHE A 225 4.69 8.25 -8.10
C PHE A 225 3.83 9.03 -9.12
N HIS A 226 3.86 10.36 -9.04
CA HIS A 226 3.11 11.23 -9.95
C HIS A 226 3.69 11.25 -11.38
N VAL A 227 4.94 10.82 -11.58
CA VAL A 227 5.56 10.67 -12.92
C VAL A 227 5.32 9.27 -13.48
N SER A 228 5.14 8.28 -12.62
CA SER A 228 5.05 6.86 -13.01
C SER A 228 3.73 6.41 -13.67
N GLU A 229 2.73 7.30 -13.78
CA GLU A 229 1.50 7.08 -14.57
C GLU A 229 1.26 8.26 -15.50
N THR A 230 0.74 7.97 -16.70
CA THR A 230 0.35 8.98 -17.69
C THR A 230 -0.87 9.78 -17.23
N LEU A 231 -1.89 9.07 -16.74
CA LEU A 231 -3.15 9.62 -16.25
C LEU A 231 -3.48 9.03 -14.88
N PRO A 232 -4.07 9.82 -13.97
CA PRO A 232 -4.49 9.28 -12.70
C PRO A 232 -5.74 8.42 -12.88
N ALA A 233 -5.83 7.33 -12.12
CA ALA A 233 -7.04 6.53 -12.03
C ALA A 233 -7.58 6.61 -10.60
N ALA A 234 -8.88 6.86 -10.48
CA ALA A 234 -9.56 6.79 -9.19
C ALA A 234 -9.66 5.32 -8.71
N PRO A 235 -9.67 5.07 -7.39
CA PRO A 235 -9.99 3.76 -6.83
C PRO A 235 -11.29 3.20 -7.41
N GLY A 236 -11.26 1.95 -7.88
CA GLY A 236 -12.42 1.31 -8.52
C GLY A 236 -12.73 1.77 -9.95
N GLY A 237 -11.94 2.69 -10.51
CA GLY A 237 -12.02 3.08 -11.92
C GLY A 237 -11.44 2.00 -12.85
N PRO A 238 -11.79 2.02 -14.15
CA PRO A 238 -11.18 1.11 -15.11
C PRO A 238 -9.66 1.35 -15.18
N THR A 239 -8.88 0.27 -15.12
CA THR A 239 -7.44 0.35 -15.34
C THR A 239 -7.21 0.69 -16.81
N LEU A 240 -6.75 1.92 -17.08
CA LEU A 240 -6.39 2.32 -18.44
C LEU A 240 -5.12 1.57 -18.87
N PRO A 241 -5.02 1.14 -20.14
CA PRO A 241 -3.79 0.53 -20.65
C PRO A 241 -2.62 1.53 -20.50
N LEU A 242 -1.45 1.00 -20.14
CA LEU A 242 -0.20 1.76 -20.21
C LEU A 242 0.07 2.01 -21.70
N PHE A 243 0.04 3.29 -22.11
CA PHE A 243 0.40 3.73 -23.47
C PHE A 243 1.89 4.06 -23.54
#